data_AF-N9P8Y3-F1
#
_entry.id   AF-N9P8Y3-F1
#
_cell.length_a   1.000
_cell.length_b   1.000
_cell.length_c   1.000
_cell.angle_alpha   90.00
_cell.angle_beta   90.00
_cell.angle_gamma   90.00
#
_symmetry.space_group_name_H-M   'P 1'
#
loop_
_entity.id
_entity.type
_entity.pdbx_description
1 polymer ?
#
loop_
_entity_poly.entity_id
_entity_poly.type
_entity_poly.pdbx_seq_one_letter_code
_entity_poly.pdbx_strand_id
1 'polypeptide(L)'
;MKHIVHKIGGINFLGVPFNIASYALLTHMIAQVCDLDVGDFVWTGGDTHLYANHFEQAKLQLSREPLGLCQLKLNPEVKDLFDFKFEDIEIVGYESHPGIKAPVAV
;
A
#
# COMPACT_ATOMS: atom_id res chain seq x y z
N MET A 1 14.46 -17.88 3.88
CA MET A 1 13.42 -16.84 3.69
C MET A 1 14.12 -15.53 3.40
N LYS A 2 13.97 -14.97 2.20
CA LYS A 2 14.55 -13.66 1.85
C LYS A 2 13.52 -12.59 2.26
N HIS A 3 13.83 -11.81 3.29
CA HIS A 3 12.95 -10.75 3.79
C HIS A 3 13.19 -9.46 2.99
N ILE A 4 12.13 -8.87 2.45
CA ILE A 4 12.18 -7.49 1.92
C ILE A 4 11.82 -6.56 3.08
N VAL A 5 12.83 -5.87 3.63
CA VAL A 5 12.66 -4.90 4.71
C VAL A 5 12.67 -3.50 4.11
N HIS A 6 11.62 -2.73 4.34
CA HIS A 6 11.54 -1.35 3.86
C HIS A 6 11.38 -0.35 5.02
N LYS A 7 12.24 0.67 5.06
CA LYS A 7 12.30 1.68 6.12
C LYS A 7 11.94 3.05 5.53
N ILE A 8 10.79 3.59 5.93
CA ILE A 8 10.30 4.92 5.50
C ILE A 8 9.78 5.67 6.74
N GLY A 9 10.23 6.90 6.94
CA GLY A 9 9.52 7.88 7.79
C GLY A 9 8.43 8.58 6.95
N GLY A 10 7.26 8.87 7.53
CA GLY A 10 6.14 9.33 6.71
C GLY A 10 4.98 9.96 7.49
N ILE A 11 4.21 10.76 6.76
CA ILE A 11 2.96 11.39 7.20
C ILE A 11 1.88 10.31 7.25
N ASN A 12 1.40 9.98 8.46
CA ASN A 12 0.55 8.81 8.69
C ASN A 12 -0.77 8.81 7.92
N PHE A 13 -1.42 9.96 7.74
CA PHE A 13 -2.77 10.00 7.18
C PHE A 13 -2.80 9.96 5.65
N LEU A 14 -1.85 10.63 5.00
CA LEU A 14 -1.78 10.70 3.53
C LEU A 14 -0.70 9.77 2.97
N GLY A 15 0.55 9.94 3.38
CA GLY A 15 1.69 9.27 2.72
C GLY A 15 1.76 7.76 2.98
N VAL A 16 1.61 7.35 4.24
CA VAL A 16 1.81 5.94 4.65
C VAL A 16 0.87 4.97 3.91
N PRO A 17 -0.45 5.21 3.78
CA PRO A 17 -1.33 4.32 3.03
C PRO A 17 -0.90 4.10 1.57
N PHE A 18 -0.50 5.17 0.87
CA PHE A 18 0.03 5.05 -0.49
C PHE A 18 1.35 4.26 -0.52
N ASN A 19 2.27 4.52 0.41
CA ASN A 19 3.53 3.80 0.46
C ASN A 19 3.34 2.30 0.69
N ILE A 20 2.45 1.90 1.61
CA ILE A 20 2.15 0.49 1.85
C ILE A 20 1.65 -0.19 0.57
N ALA A 21 0.67 0.41 -0.11
CA ALA A 21 0.12 -0.16 -1.35
C ALA A 21 1.17 -0.23 -2.48
N SER A 22 1.97 0.84 -2.67
CA SER A 22 3.00 0.89 -3.70
C SER A 22 4.11 -0.14 -3.49
N TYR A 23 4.61 -0.30 -2.26
CA TYR A 23 5.67 -1.27 -1.97
C TYR A 23 5.16 -2.71 -1.93
N ALA A 24 3.90 -2.93 -1.52
CA ALA A 24 3.26 -4.24 -1.67
C ALA A 24 3.15 -4.64 -3.14
N LEU A 25 2.64 -3.75 -4.01
CA LEU A 25 2.55 -4.00 -5.44
C LEU A 25 3.93 -4.28 -6.05
N LEU A 26 4.93 -3.43 -5.77
CA LEU A 26 6.30 -3.64 -6.26
C LEU A 26 6.89 -4.97 -5.79
N THR A 27 6.62 -5.37 -4.54
CA THR A 27 7.07 -6.66 -3.99
C THR A 27 6.47 -7.82 -4.77
N HIS A 28 5.17 -7.77 -5.08
CA HIS A 28 4.51 -8.80 -5.89
C HIS A 28 5.07 -8.84 -7.32
N MET A 29 5.28 -7.68 -7.95
CA MET A 29 5.84 -7.60 -9.31
C MET A 29 7.26 -8.20 -9.37
N ILE A 30 8.12 -7.84 -8.40
CA ILE A 30 9.48 -8.39 -8.29
C ILE A 30 9.44 -9.90 -8.07
N ALA A 31 8.58 -10.37 -7.17
CA ALA A 31 8.43 -11.79 -6.89
C ALA A 31 8.06 -12.57 -8.17
N GLN A 32 7.09 -12.08 -8.94
CA GLN A 32 6.66 -12.71 -10.18
C GLN A 32 7.79 -12.82 -11.23
N VAL A 33 8.49 -11.72 -11.53
CA VAL A 33 9.53 -11.72 -12.58
C VAL A 33 10.80 -12.46 -12.17
N CYS A 34 10.98 -12.69 -10.86
CA CYS A 34 12.10 -13.46 -10.31
C CYS A 34 11.74 -14.93 -10.01
N ASP A 35 10.53 -15.38 -10.34
CA ASP A 35 10.03 -16.73 -10.02
C ASP A 35 10.12 -17.06 -8.51
N LEU A 36 9.63 -16.15 -7.68
CA LEU A 36 9.61 -16.24 -6.21
C LEU A 36 8.18 -16.14 -5.66
N ASP A 37 7.97 -16.72 -4.49
CA ASP A 37 6.77 -16.49 -3.69
C ASP A 37 6.83 -15.13 -2.97
N VAL A 38 5.65 -14.54 -2.73
CA VAL A 38 5.51 -13.34 -1.91
C VAL A 38 5.61 -13.70 -0.43
N GLY A 39 6.45 -12.97 0.30
CA GLY A 39 6.60 -13.09 1.76
C GLY A 39 5.96 -11.94 2.52
N ASP A 40 6.45 -11.69 3.74
CA ASP A 40 5.96 -10.60 4.58
C ASP A 40 6.44 -9.23 4.07
N PHE A 41 5.53 -8.27 4.05
CA PHE A 41 5.87 -6.86 3.91
C PHE A 41 6.05 -6.24 5.30
N VAL A 42 7.29 -5.89 5.64
CA VAL A 42 7.63 -5.26 6.93
C VAL A 42 7.89 -3.77 6.72
N TRP A 43 7.00 -2.95 7.26
CA TRP A 43 7.16 -1.50 7.30
C TRP A 43 7.72 -1.05 8.66
N THR A 44 8.79 -0.26 8.63
CA THR A 44 9.36 0.36 9.83
C THR A 44 9.27 1.88 9.73
N GLY A 45 8.54 2.49 10.66
CA GLY A 45 8.45 3.94 10.81
C GLY A 45 9.67 4.54 11.49
N GLY A 46 10.17 5.65 10.94
CA GLY A 46 11.19 6.50 11.58
C GLY A 46 10.54 7.60 12.40
N ASP A 47 10.58 8.83 11.89
CA ASP A 47 9.69 9.90 12.35
C ASP A 47 8.29 9.62 11.81
N THR A 48 7.38 9.28 12.71
CA THR A 48 6.00 8.99 12.36
C THR A 48 5.11 10.05 12.99
N HIS A 49 4.50 10.88 12.16
CA HIS A 49 3.75 12.05 12.62
C HIS A 49 2.42 12.21 11.91
N LEU A 50 1.56 13.04 12.51
CA LEU A 50 0.26 13.43 11.99
C LEU A 50 0.20 14.96 12.00
N TYR A 51 -0.14 15.58 10.87
CA TYR A 51 -0.33 17.02 10.86
C TYR A 51 -1.59 17.40 11.65
N ALA A 52 -1.52 18.52 12.36
CA ALA A 52 -2.62 19.00 13.19
C ALA A 52 -3.92 19.23 12.39
N ASN A 53 -3.81 19.60 11.11
CA ASN A 53 -4.95 19.78 10.21
C ASN A 53 -5.57 18.46 9.71
N HIS A 54 -5.06 17.30 10.15
CA HIS A 54 -5.58 15.95 9.84
C HIS A 54 -6.22 15.25 11.04
N PHE A 55 -6.34 15.92 12.21
CA PHE A 55 -6.82 15.27 13.43
C PHE A 55 -8.28 14.79 13.32
N GLU A 56 -9.18 15.60 12.75
CA GLU A 56 -10.58 15.21 12.62
C GLU A 56 -10.75 14.07 11.59
N GLN A 57 -9.94 14.07 10.53
CA GLN A 57 -9.91 13.00 9.55
C GLN A 57 -9.39 11.70 10.14
N ALA A 58 -8.32 11.75 10.94
CA ALA A 58 -7.78 10.59 11.63
C ALA A 58 -8.78 10.01 12.63
N LYS A 59 -9.46 10.85 13.42
CA LYS A 59 -10.53 10.40 14.34
C LYS A 59 -11.67 9.71 13.59
N LEU A 60 -12.11 10.26 12.47
CA LEU A 60 -13.14 9.64 11.62
C LEU A 60 -12.68 8.30 11.04
N GLN A 61 -11.41 8.18 10.64
CA GLN A 61 -10.88 6.91 10.16
C GLN A 61 -10.83 5.86 11.28
N LEU A 62 -10.42 6.26 12.49
CA LEU A 62 -10.33 5.40 13.67
C LEU A 62 -11.71 4.97 14.20
N SER A 63 -12.80 5.67 13.85
CA SER A 63 -14.15 5.28 14.24
C SER A 63 -14.80 4.26 13.30
N ARG A 64 -14.10 3.80 12.26
CA ARG A 64 -14.61 2.86 11.26
C ARG A 64 -14.10 1.45 11.55
N GLU A 65 -14.98 0.47 11.48
CA GLU A 65 -14.59 -0.94 11.51
C GLU A 65 -13.87 -1.32 10.20
N PRO A 66 -12.71 -2.01 10.26
CA PRO A 66 -12.06 -2.52 9.06
C PRO A 66 -12.97 -3.44 8.24
N LEU A 67 -12.90 -3.33 6.92
CA LEU A 67 -13.60 -4.24 6.00
C LEU A 67 -12.68 -5.41 5.61
N GLY A 68 -13.23 -6.37 4.87
CA GLY A 68 -12.45 -7.49 4.34
C GLY A 68 -11.26 -7.04 3.49
N LEU A 69 -10.15 -7.78 3.57
CA LEU A 69 -8.97 -7.50 2.77
C LEU A 69 -9.24 -7.85 1.30
N CYS A 70 -8.73 -7.01 0.39
CA CYS A 70 -8.69 -7.32 -1.03
C CYS A 70 -7.61 -8.34 -1.38
N GLN A 71 -7.64 -8.87 -2.61
CA GLN A 71 -6.56 -9.64 -3.20
C GLN A 71 -5.97 -8.92 -4.41
N LEU A 72 -4.64 -8.91 -4.50
CA LEU A 72 -3.91 -8.43 -5.68
C LEU A 72 -3.64 -9.61 -6.62
N LYS A 73 -4.02 -9.47 -7.89
CA LYS A 73 -3.66 -10.38 -8.97
C LYS A 73 -2.86 -9.63 -10.03
N LEU A 74 -1.86 -10.30 -10.56
CA LEU A 74 -1.01 -9.81 -11.65
C LEU A 74 -1.18 -10.71 -12.87
N ASN A 75 -1.09 -10.12 -14.07
CA ASN A 75 -1.07 -10.90 -15.31
C ASN A 75 0.16 -11.83 -15.32
N PRO A 76 -0.03 -13.16 -15.34
CA PRO A 76 1.08 -14.11 -15.25
C PRO A 76 1.96 -14.11 -16.50
N GLU A 77 1.50 -13.56 -17.63
CA GLU A 77 2.25 -13.52 -18.88
C GLU A 77 3.35 -12.45 -18.89
N VAL A 78 3.30 -11.47 -17.98
CA VAL A 78 4.34 -10.44 -17.86
C VAL A 78 5.57 -11.02 -17.17
N LYS A 79 6.71 -11.01 -17.87
CA LYS A 79 7.99 -11.59 -17.42
C LYS A 79 9.12 -10.58 -17.18
N ASP A 80 8.91 -9.31 -17.53
CA ASP A 80 9.84 -8.22 -17.25
C ASP A 80 9.17 -7.16 -16.37
N LEU A 81 9.93 -6.59 -15.42
CA LEU A 81 9.40 -5.61 -14.47
C LEU A 81 8.88 -4.34 -15.16
N PHE A 82 9.50 -3.95 -16.27
CA PHE A 82 9.19 -2.72 -17.00
C PHE A 82 8.06 -2.92 -18.04
N ASP A 83 7.63 -4.15 -18.28
CA ASP A 83 6.55 -4.48 -19.22
C ASP A 83 5.16 -4.39 -18.60
N PHE A 84 5.05 -4.34 -17.26
CA PHE A 84 3.77 -4.21 -16.57
C PHE A 84 3.04 -2.92 -16.92
N LYS A 85 1.75 -3.04 -17.17
CA LYS A 85 0.83 -1.93 -17.41
C LYS A 85 -0.31 -1.93 -16.39
N PHE A 86 -1.13 -0.89 -16.44
CA PHE A 86 -2.27 -0.75 -15.53
C PHE A 86 -3.26 -1.92 -15.67
N GLU A 87 -3.50 -2.36 -16.91
CA GLU A 87 -4.37 -3.48 -17.24
C GLU A 87 -3.87 -4.86 -16.75
N ASP A 88 -2.59 -4.96 -16.38
CA ASP A 88 -2.01 -6.20 -15.84
C ASP A 88 -2.22 -6.35 -14.33
N ILE A 89 -2.86 -5.38 -13.69
CA ILE A 89 -3.04 -5.29 -12.24
C ILE A 89 -4.54 -5.33 -11.92
N GLU A 90 -4.96 -6.34 -11.19
CA GLU A 90 -6.34 -6.50 -10.74
C GLU A 90 -6.41 -6.51 -9.21
N ILE A 91 -7.28 -5.67 -8.64
CA ILE A 91 -7.61 -5.70 -7.21
C ILE A 91 -9.00 -6.32 -7.05
N VAL A 92 -9.04 -7.54 -6.54
CA VAL A 92 -10.27 -8.33 -6.39
C VAL A 92 -10.83 -8.16 -4.98
N GLY A 93 -12.14 -7.93 -4.88
CA GLY A 93 -12.84 -7.82 -3.60
C GLY A 93 -12.45 -6.58 -2.79
N TYR A 94 -12.07 -5.49 -3.47
CA TYR A 94 -11.79 -4.23 -2.77
C TYR A 94 -13.08 -3.59 -2.27
N GLU A 95 -13.23 -3.60 -0.95
CA GLU A 95 -14.27 -2.86 -0.26
C GLU A 95 -13.63 -1.73 0.55
N SER A 96 -14.23 -0.54 0.50
CA SER A 96 -13.73 0.60 1.26
C SER A 96 -14.86 1.48 1.76
N HIS A 97 -14.62 2.11 2.90
CA HIS A 97 -15.47 3.20 3.39
C HIS A 97 -15.35 4.43 2.47
N PRO A 98 -16.33 5.35 2.49
CA PRO A 98 -16.26 6.59 1.71
C PRO A 98 -14.96 7.35 1.98
N GLY A 99 -14.35 7.88 0.92
CA GLY A 99 -13.08 8.60 0.98
C GLY A 99 -13.11 9.77 1.97
N ILE A 100 -12.00 10.00 2.67
CA ILE A 100 -11.82 11.11 3.61
C ILE A 100 -10.91 12.15 2.95
N LYS A 101 -11.43 13.36 2.71
CA LYS A 101 -10.63 14.44 2.13
C LYS A 101 -9.74 15.07 3.21
N ALA A 102 -8.44 15.15 2.95
CA ALA A 102 -7.48 15.88 3.78
C ALA A 102 -6.58 16.77 2.91
N PRO A 103 -6.31 18.02 3.32
CA PRO A 103 -5.43 18.92 2.57
C PRO A 103 -3.98 18.47 2.68
N VAL A 104 -3.20 18.60 1.61
CA VAL A 104 -1.74 18.41 1.68
C VAL A 104 -1.14 19.57 2.50
N ALA A 105 -0.30 19.25 3.48
CA ALA A 105 0.47 20.27 4.18
C ALA A 105 1.59 20.76 3.25
N VAL A 106 1.68 22.07 3.05
CA VAL A 106 2.75 22.75 2.30
C VAL A 106 3.83 23.19 3.27
#